data_AF-A0A2N0NQ20-F1
#
_entry.id   AF-A0A2N0NQ20-F1
#
_cell.length_a   1.000
_cell.length_b   1.000
_cell.length_c   1.000
_cell.angle_alpha   90.00
_cell.angle_beta   90.00
_cell.angle_gamma   90.00
#
_symmetry.space_group_name_H-M   'P 1'
#
loop_
_entity.id
_entity.type
_entity.pdbx_description
1 polymer ?
#
loop_
_entity_poly.entity_id
_entity_poly.type
_entity_poly.pdbx_seq_one_letter_code
_entity_poly.pdbx_strand_id
1 'polypeptide(L)'
;SLKLETKAKISGPLLFGLQLDSVRKARETRKRGNLIKPAIDCIPLILEKCAKKITTRIQFNFKNDVKGVYHQSDQVILKNVEFSVNEMNYFQVNYGSESEINKTYKLHSVVKAVDQGQIPRDSYRELAAVEAHLPRENSVSNEQFTNPEITQEVIDTMGVGVYQSVKDILYYIIPYLKEKKY
;
A
#
# COMPACT_ATOMS: atom_id res chain seq x y z
N SER A 1 -23.31 39.28 -55.59
CA SER A 1 -22.48 39.11 -54.39
C SER A 1 -21.61 37.88 -54.50
N LEU A 2 -20.42 37.97 -53.88
CA LEU A 2 -19.26 37.11 -53.99
C LEU A 2 -19.44 35.69 -53.42
N LYS A 3 -18.75 34.74 -54.09
CA LYS A 3 -18.10 33.49 -53.64
C LYS A 3 -18.77 32.65 -52.54
N LEU A 4 -19.16 31.42 -52.91
CA LEU A 4 -19.28 30.30 -51.99
C LEU A 4 -17.89 29.63 -51.81
N GLU A 5 -17.13 30.05 -50.80
CA GLU A 5 -15.89 29.35 -50.43
C GLU A 5 -16.24 28.07 -49.67
N THR A 6 -16.15 26.93 -50.35
CA THR A 6 -16.21 25.61 -49.71
C THR A 6 -14.90 25.36 -48.97
N LYS A 7 -14.87 25.60 -47.66
CA LYS A 7 -13.72 25.24 -46.82
C LYS A 7 -13.59 23.72 -46.75
N ALA A 8 -12.72 23.15 -47.59
CA ALA A 8 -12.39 21.72 -47.53
C ALA A 8 -11.72 21.42 -46.17
N LYS A 9 -12.37 20.59 -45.34
CA LYS A 9 -11.75 20.05 -44.13
C LYS A 9 -10.69 19.03 -44.54
N ILE A 10 -9.43 19.41 -44.45
CA ILE A 10 -8.31 18.49 -44.71
C ILE A 10 -8.28 17.45 -43.58
N SER A 11 -8.48 16.19 -43.95
CA SER A 11 -8.37 15.06 -43.02
C SER A 11 -6.89 14.85 -42.70
N GLY A 12 -6.49 15.08 -41.45
CA GLY A 12 -5.11 14.89 -40.97
C GLY A 12 -4.54 13.51 -41.32
N PRO A 13 -5.24 12.39 -41.06
CA PRO A 13 -4.77 11.06 -41.44
C PRO A 13 -4.52 10.89 -42.95
N LEU A 14 -5.29 11.59 -43.79
CA LEU A 14 -5.11 11.62 -45.24
C LEU A 14 -3.87 12.47 -45.60
N LEU A 15 -3.75 13.66 -45.01
CA LEU A 15 -2.67 14.62 -45.23
C LEU A 15 -1.30 14.02 -44.86
N PHE A 16 -1.24 13.30 -43.74
CA PHE A 16 -0.02 12.65 -43.27
C PHE A 16 0.15 11.23 -43.81
N GLY A 17 -0.69 10.79 -44.76
CA GLY A 17 -0.58 9.47 -45.40
C GLY A 17 -0.66 8.30 -44.41
N LEU A 18 -1.30 8.47 -43.25
CA LEU A 18 -1.39 7.42 -42.22
C LEU A 18 -2.23 6.23 -42.67
N GLN A 19 -3.04 6.42 -43.71
CA GLN A 19 -3.84 5.39 -44.36
C GLN A 19 -3.05 4.54 -45.38
N LEU A 20 -1.85 4.96 -45.79
CA LEU A 20 -1.07 4.26 -46.81
C LEU A 20 -0.74 2.84 -46.35
N ASP A 21 -0.90 1.87 -47.25
CA ASP A 21 -0.62 0.46 -46.95
C ASP A 21 0.83 0.22 -46.55
N SER A 22 1.77 0.99 -47.09
CA SER A 22 3.18 0.96 -46.68
C SER A 22 3.36 1.37 -45.21
N VAL A 23 2.63 2.40 -44.76
CA VAL A 23 2.65 2.86 -43.37
C VAL A 23 1.96 1.86 -42.46
N ARG A 24 0.84 1.27 -42.88
CA ARG A 24 0.16 0.19 -42.16
C ARG A 24 1.06 -1.03 -42.00
N LYS A 25 1.66 -1.51 -43.10
CA LYS A 25 2.61 -2.64 -43.09
C LYS A 25 3.82 -2.34 -42.21
N ALA A 26 4.39 -1.14 -42.28
CA ALA A 26 5.50 -0.72 -41.41
C ALA A 26 5.10 -0.68 -39.93
N ARG A 27 3.86 -0.30 -39.60
CA ARG A 27 3.34 -0.39 -38.22
C ARG A 27 3.16 -1.82 -37.78
N GLU A 28 2.64 -2.70 -38.64
CA GLU A 28 2.43 -4.11 -38.33
C GLU A 28 3.75 -4.88 -38.17
N THR A 29 4.78 -4.56 -38.95
CA THR A 29 6.12 -5.14 -38.78
C THR A 29 6.85 -4.58 -37.56
N ARG A 30 6.57 -3.33 -37.17
CA ARG A 30 7.06 -2.70 -35.92
C ARG A 30 6.20 -2.96 -34.70
N LYS A 31 5.05 -3.64 -34.84
CA LYS A 31 4.42 -4.29 -33.70
C LYS A 31 5.42 -5.37 -33.29
N ARG A 32 6.39 -5.00 -32.45
CA ARG A 32 7.02 -5.92 -31.52
C ARG A 32 5.84 -6.74 -31.03
N GLY A 33 5.81 -8.04 -31.35
CA GLY A 33 4.80 -8.92 -30.77
C GLY A 33 4.77 -8.65 -29.26
N ASN A 34 3.66 -8.98 -28.59
CA ASN A 34 3.54 -8.83 -27.14
C ASN A 34 4.51 -9.78 -26.41
N LEU A 35 5.81 -9.62 -26.65
CA LEU A 35 6.91 -10.32 -26.05
C LEU A 35 6.97 -9.75 -24.64
N ILE A 36 6.51 -10.57 -23.70
CA ILE A 36 6.66 -10.31 -22.29
C ILE A 36 8.16 -10.18 -22.06
N LYS A 37 8.58 -9.01 -21.55
CA LYS A 37 9.98 -8.77 -21.26
C LYS A 37 10.42 -9.67 -20.11
N PRO A 38 11.68 -10.15 -20.11
CA PRO A 38 12.26 -10.79 -18.94
C PRO A 38 12.14 -9.92 -17.69
N ALA A 39 12.01 -10.55 -16.52
CA ALA A 39 11.84 -9.82 -15.27
C ALA A 39 13.07 -8.94 -14.93
N ILE A 40 14.27 -9.37 -15.33
CA ILE A 40 15.51 -8.60 -15.17
C ILE A 40 15.49 -7.25 -15.91
N ASP A 41 14.76 -7.17 -17.02
CA ASP A 41 14.63 -5.96 -17.84
C ASP A 41 13.39 -5.12 -17.46
N CYS A 42 12.69 -5.51 -16.39
CA CYS A 42 11.47 -4.86 -15.95
C CYS A 42 11.73 -3.93 -14.77
N ILE A 43 11.08 -2.76 -14.81
CA ILE A 43 11.00 -1.86 -13.67
C ILE A 43 10.14 -2.54 -12.58
N PRO A 44 10.49 -2.45 -11.28
CA PRO A 44 9.74 -3.08 -10.18
C PRO A 44 8.23 -2.82 -10.21
N LEU A 45 7.79 -1.61 -10.56
CA LEU A 45 6.38 -1.25 -10.70
C LEU A 45 5.63 -2.09 -11.76
N ILE A 46 6.32 -2.49 -12.84
CA ILE A 46 5.75 -3.36 -13.87
C ILE A 46 5.59 -4.77 -13.31
N LEU A 47 6.57 -5.27 -12.57
CA LEU A 47 6.50 -6.57 -11.93
C LEU A 47 5.37 -6.61 -10.89
N GLU A 48 5.16 -5.55 -10.12
CA GLU A 48 4.04 -5.42 -9.19
C GLU A 48 2.67 -5.50 -9.91
N LYS A 49 2.53 -4.85 -11.08
CA LYS A 49 1.32 -4.95 -11.91
C LYS A 49 1.10 -6.36 -12.45
N CYS A 50 2.17 -7.03 -12.88
CA CYS A 50 2.11 -8.43 -13.30
C CYS A 50 1.70 -9.33 -12.13
N ALA A 51 2.28 -9.11 -10.95
CA ALA A 51 1.96 -9.83 -9.74
C ALA A 51 0.46 -9.70 -9.43
N LYS A 52 -0.04 -8.46 -9.30
CA LYS A 52 -1.46 -8.16 -9.10
C LYS A 52 -2.36 -8.90 -10.10
N LYS A 53 -2.00 -8.90 -11.39
CA LYS A 53 -2.77 -9.58 -12.44
C LYS A 53 -2.84 -11.09 -12.22
N ILE A 54 -1.72 -11.73 -11.86
CA ILE A 54 -1.68 -13.16 -11.52
C ILE A 54 -2.56 -13.40 -10.31
N THR A 55 -2.40 -12.60 -9.27
CA THR A 55 -3.12 -12.83 -8.03
C THR A 55 -4.63 -12.67 -8.22
N THR A 56 -5.10 -11.66 -8.96
CA THR A 56 -6.53 -11.51 -9.31
C THR A 56 -7.09 -12.75 -10.00
N ARG A 57 -6.30 -13.39 -10.88
CA ARG A 57 -6.72 -14.65 -11.53
C ARG A 57 -6.81 -15.79 -10.53
N ILE A 58 -5.83 -15.92 -9.63
CA ILE A 58 -5.85 -16.93 -8.57
C ILE A 58 -7.09 -16.75 -7.68
N GLN A 59 -7.38 -15.52 -7.26
CA GLN A 59 -8.55 -15.22 -6.43
C GLN A 59 -9.87 -15.58 -7.14
N PHE A 60 -9.98 -15.28 -8.43
CA PHE A 60 -11.15 -15.63 -9.23
C PHE A 60 -11.34 -17.15 -9.32
N ASN A 61 -10.28 -17.89 -9.65
CA ASN A 61 -10.32 -19.34 -9.77
C ASN A 61 -10.66 -20.00 -8.42
N PHE A 62 -9.98 -19.58 -7.34
CA PHE A 62 -10.23 -20.07 -5.99
C PHE A 62 -11.72 -19.98 -5.61
N LYS A 63 -12.35 -18.82 -5.86
CA LYS A 63 -13.78 -18.62 -5.56
C LYS A 63 -14.70 -19.55 -6.35
N ASN A 64 -14.31 -19.95 -7.55
CA ASN A 64 -15.09 -20.87 -8.37
C ASN A 64 -14.91 -22.32 -7.90
N ASP A 65 -13.68 -22.71 -7.63
CA ASP A 65 -13.32 -24.09 -7.30
C ASP A 65 -13.84 -24.50 -5.91
N VAL A 66 -13.89 -23.57 -4.95
CA VAL A 66 -14.41 -23.82 -3.60
C VAL A 66 -15.82 -24.40 -3.62
N LYS A 67 -16.67 -23.97 -4.55
CA LYS A 67 -18.08 -24.41 -4.65
C LYS A 67 -18.24 -25.90 -4.99
N GLY A 68 -17.23 -26.52 -5.59
CA GLY A 68 -17.24 -27.94 -5.97
C GLY A 68 -16.45 -28.85 -5.02
N VAL A 69 -15.72 -28.27 -4.06
CA VAL A 69 -14.83 -29.03 -3.16
C VAL A 69 -15.32 -29.00 -1.72
N TYR A 70 -15.83 -27.85 -1.25
CA TYR A 70 -16.31 -27.67 0.11
C TYR A 70 -17.83 -27.57 0.16
N HIS A 71 -18.40 -27.89 1.32
CA HIS A 71 -19.83 -27.71 1.54
C HIS A 71 -20.18 -26.21 1.58
N GLN A 72 -21.39 -25.83 1.15
CA GLN A 72 -21.80 -24.42 1.04
C GLN A 72 -21.87 -23.70 2.40
N SER A 73 -21.98 -24.47 3.49
CA SER A 73 -21.96 -23.93 4.87
C SER A 73 -20.55 -23.61 5.37
N ASP A 74 -19.50 -24.14 4.73
CA ASP A 74 -18.13 -23.93 5.17
C ASP A 74 -17.60 -22.58 4.70
N GLN A 75 -17.00 -21.83 5.63
CA GLN A 75 -16.35 -20.56 5.30
C GLN A 75 -14.93 -20.80 4.81
N VAL A 76 -14.73 -20.79 3.50
CA VAL A 76 -13.41 -20.99 2.87
C VAL A 76 -12.88 -19.65 2.35
N ILE A 77 -11.70 -19.25 2.85
CA ILE A 77 -11.11 -17.93 2.56
C ILE A 77 -9.66 -18.11 2.13
N LEU A 78 -9.30 -17.52 0.97
CA LEU A 78 -7.92 -17.36 0.55
C LEU A 78 -7.28 -16.24 1.38
N LYS A 79 -6.27 -16.56 2.20
CA LYS A 79 -5.64 -15.58 3.10
C LYS A 79 -4.54 -14.77 2.42
N ASN A 80 -3.59 -15.47 1.80
CA ASN A 80 -2.45 -14.87 1.13
C ASN A 80 -2.09 -15.66 -0.13
N VAL A 81 -1.35 -15.02 -1.02
CA VAL A 81 -0.66 -15.65 -2.15
C VAL A 81 0.74 -15.10 -2.16
N GLU A 82 1.71 -16.01 -2.04
CA GLU A 82 3.13 -15.70 -2.05
C GLU A 82 3.81 -16.43 -3.20
N PHE A 83 4.66 -15.72 -3.94
CA PHE A 83 5.47 -16.28 -5.01
C PHE A 83 6.65 -15.38 -5.31
N SER A 84 7.68 -15.94 -5.95
CA SER A 84 8.82 -15.18 -6.42
C SER A 84 9.01 -15.31 -7.93
N VAL A 85 9.68 -14.32 -8.52
CA VAL A 85 10.17 -14.39 -9.89
C VAL A 85 11.70 -14.36 -9.86
N ASN A 86 12.31 -15.42 -10.39
CA ASN A 86 13.76 -15.66 -10.41
C ASN A 86 14.39 -15.65 -9.00
N GLU A 87 13.66 -16.07 -7.96
CA GLU A 87 14.12 -16.11 -6.56
C GLU A 87 14.57 -14.75 -5.97
N MET A 88 14.46 -13.65 -6.72
CA MET A 88 14.85 -12.31 -6.28
C MET A 88 13.66 -11.38 -6.04
N ASN A 89 12.56 -11.59 -6.78
CA ASN A 89 11.40 -10.70 -6.72
C ASN A 89 10.28 -11.39 -5.96
N TYR A 90 10.24 -11.20 -4.64
CA TYR A 90 9.20 -11.77 -3.77
C TYR A 90 7.94 -10.92 -3.79
N PHE A 91 6.80 -11.56 -4.02
CA PHE A 91 5.49 -10.94 -4.02
C PHE A 91 4.62 -11.63 -3.00
N GLN A 92 4.06 -10.85 -2.09
CA GLN A 92 3.04 -11.30 -1.15
C GLN A 92 1.80 -10.44 -1.32
N VAL A 93 0.66 -11.07 -1.59
CA VAL A 93 -0.64 -10.41 -1.73
C VAL A 93 -1.62 -11.03 -0.75
N ASN A 94 -2.11 -10.21 0.18
CA ASN A 94 -3.08 -10.62 1.20
C ASN A 94 -4.51 -10.30 0.74
N TYR A 95 -5.41 -11.28 0.84
CA TYR A 95 -6.80 -11.19 0.37
C TYR A 95 -7.83 -11.05 1.49
N GLY A 96 -7.42 -11.27 2.73
CA GLY A 96 -8.25 -11.00 3.89
C GLY A 96 -8.23 -9.53 4.26
N SER A 97 -9.36 -9.02 4.77
CA SER A 97 -9.30 -7.89 5.69
C SER A 97 -8.59 -8.35 6.95
N GLU A 98 -7.44 -7.76 7.26
CA GLU A 98 -6.82 -7.93 8.59
C GLU A 98 -7.92 -7.58 9.61
N SER A 99 -8.27 -8.52 10.50
CA SER A 99 -9.31 -8.24 11.50
C SER A 99 -8.87 -7.04 12.33
N GLU A 100 -9.83 -6.22 12.78
CA GLU A 100 -9.51 -5.08 13.65
C GLU A 100 -8.71 -5.55 14.87
N ILE A 101 -9.04 -6.73 15.41
CA ILE A 101 -8.31 -7.40 16.49
C ILE A 101 -6.84 -7.67 16.11
N ASN A 102 -6.56 -8.16 14.89
CA ASN A 102 -5.20 -8.41 14.44
C ASN A 102 -4.42 -7.11 14.19
N LYS A 103 -5.08 -6.06 13.69
CA LYS A 103 -4.45 -4.74 13.53
C LYS A 103 -4.03 -4.16 14.87
N THR A 104 -4.94 -4.17 15.86
CA THR A 104 -4.66 -3.70 17.22
C THR A 104 -3.59 -4.56 17.89
N TYR A 105 -3.61 -5.89 17.73
CA TYR A 105 -2.56 -6.74 18.31
C TYR A 105 -1.17 -6.46 17.71
N LYS A 106 -1.13 -6.17 16.40
CA LYS A 106 0.10 -5.84 15.68
C LYS A 106 0.64 -4.48 16.11
N LEU A 107 -0.22 -3.48 16.21
CA LEU A 107 0.12 -2.15 16.71
C LEU A 107 0.56 -2.23 18.18
N HIS A 108 -0.15 -2.96 19.03
CA HIS A 108 0.25 -3.25 20.41
C HIS A 108 1.64 -3.88 20.51
N SER A 109 1.93 -4.88 19.67
CA SER A 109 3.23 -5.55 19.66
C SER A 109 4.36 -4.58 19.29
N VAL A 110 4.09 -3.66 18.36
CA VAL A 110 5.03 -2.59 17.98
C VAL A 110 5.21 -1.58 19.10
N VAL A 111 4.13 -1.08 19.71
CA VAL A 111 4.21 -0.15 20.85
C VAL A 111 5.03 -0.77 21.98
N LYS A 112 4.76 -2.04 22.31
CA LYS A 112 5.52 -2.79 23.31
C LYS A 112 7.02 -2.89 22.96
N ALA A 113 7.35 -3.16 21.70
CA ALA A 113 8.75 -3.23 21.27
C ALA A 113 9.44 -1.86 21.30
N VAL A 114 8.74 -0.79 20.96
CA VAL A 114 9.28 0.58 21.03
C VAL A 114 9.49 1.00 22.48
N ASP A 115 8.48 0.83 23.34
CA ASP A 115 8.51 1.30 24.72
C ASP A 115 9.37 0.41 25.61
N GLN A 116 9.15 -0.90 25.58
CA GLN A 116 9.87 -1.86 26.45
C GLN A 116 11.20 -2.30 25.85
N GLY A 117 11.28 -2.40 24.53
CA GLY A 117 12.53 -2.73 23.82
C GLY A 117 13.45 -1.53 23.59
N GLN A 118 13.04 -0.31 24.01
CA GLN A 118 13.80 0.92 23.90
C GLN A 118 14.25 1.24 22.46
N ILE A 119 13.46 0.86 21.45
CA ILE A 119 13.78 1.17 20.06
C ILE A 119 13.64 2.69 19.87
N PRO A 120 14.70 3.40 19.46
CA PRO A 120 14.60 4.83 19.18
C PRO A 120 13.55 5.08 18.11
N ARG A 121 12.74 6.11 18.31
CA ARG A 121 11.63 6.47 17.41
C ARG A 121 12.10 6.64 15.96
N ASP A 122 13.25 7.27 15.73
CA ASP A 122 13.81 7.44 14.39
C ASP A 122 14.25 6.12 13.76
N SER A 123 14.84 5.20 14.54
CA SER A 123 15.17 3.86 14.06
C SER A 123 13.91 3.08 13.65
N TYR A 124 12.81 3.21 14.41
CA TYR A 124 11.53 2.63 14.01
C TYR A 124 10.99 3.23 12.70
N ARG A 125 11.10 4.55 12.53
CA ARG A 125 10.66 5.24 11.30
C ARG A 125 11.43 4.76 10.07
N GLU A 126 12.74 4.55 10.19
CA GLU A 126 13.57 4.00 9.11
C GLU A 126 13.20 2.56 8.79
N LEU A 127 13.04 1.70 9.81
CA LEU A 127 12.61 0.30 9.65
C LEU A 127 11.24 0.20 8.96
N ALA A 128 10.26 0.96 9.44
CA ALA A 128 8.91 0.99 8.87
C ALA A 128 8.88 1.64 7.47
N ALA A 129 9.92 2.39 7.07
CA ALA A 129 10.05 2.90 5.72
C ALA A 129 10.34 1.81 4.68
N VAL A 130 11.10 0.80 5.08
CA VAL A 130 11.54 -0.29 4.22
C VAL A 130 10.57 -1.47 4.26
N GLU A 131 10.02 -1.78 5.43
CA GLU A 131 9.11 -2.92 5.62
C GLU A 131 7.64 -2.51 5.43
N ALA A 132 7.02 -3.00 4.36
CA ALA A 132 5.64 -2.69 4.02
C ALA A 132 4.62 -3.25 5.03
N HIS A 133 4.99 -4.30 5.77
CA HIS A 133 4.14 -4.91 6.77
C HIS A 133 4.19 -4.24 8.14
N LEU A 134 5.11 -3.31 8.39
CA LEU A 134 5.15 -2.58 9.66
C LEU A 134 4.16 -1.40 9.66
N PRO A 135 3.42 -1.19 10.76
CA PRO A 135 2.52 -0.05 10.88
C PRO A 135 3.31 1.26 10.88
N ARG A 136 2.81 2.28 10.20
CA ARG A 136 3.47 3.58 10.19
C ARG A 136 3.34 4.26 11.55
N GLU A 137 4.31 5.11 11.87
CA GLU A 137 4.39 5.78 13.17
C GLU A 137 3.09 6.51 13.55
N ASN A 138 2.41 7.12 12.59
CA ASN A 138 1.12 7.78 12.78
C ASN A 138 0.02 6.80 13.24
N SER A 139 0.06 5.54 12.81
CA SER A 139 -0.84 4.48 13.27
C SER A 139 -0.47 4.01 14.66
N VAL A 140 0.83 3.93 14.97
CA VAL A 140 1.37 3.49 16.27
C VAL A 140 1.11 4.53 17.37
N SER A 141 1.30 5.82 17.07
CA SER A 141 1.12 6.91 18.04
C SER A 141 -0.30 7.05 18.56
N ASN A 142 -1.29 6.59 17.77
CA ASN A 142 -2.69 6.66 18.15
C ASN A 142 -3.09 5.55 19.15
N GLU A 143 -2.29 4.50 19.25
CA GLU A 143 -2.49 3.39 20.20
C GLU A 143 -1.60 3.51 21.44
N GLN A 144 -1.03 4.70 21.71
CA GLN A 144 -0.19 4.94 22.89
C GLN A 144 -0.88 4.42 24.15
N PHE A 145 -0.23 3.45 24.79
CA PHE A 145 -0.52 3.06 26.16
C PHE A 145 -0.23 4.25 27.07
N THR A 146 -1.21 5.12 27.24
CA THR A 146 -1.40 5.76 28.54
C THR A 146 -1.56 4.61 29.52
N ASN A 147 -0.49 4.28 30.27
CA ASN A 147 -0.54 3.23 31.28
C ASN A 147 -1.77 3.52 32.15
N PRO A 148 -2.79 2.64 32.16
CA PRO A 148 -4.05 2.95 32.82
C PRO A 148 -3.85 3.24 34.31
N GLU A 149 -2.83 2.67 34.96
CA GLU A 149 -2.48 2.98 36.34
C GLU A 149 -1.96 4.42 36.49
N ILE A 150 -1.03 4.86 35.64
CA ILE A 150 -0.51 6.25 35.65
C ILE A 150 -1.61 7.24 35.26
N THR A 151 -2.47 6.85 34.33
CA THR A 151 -3.57 7.69 33.84
C THR A 151 -4.62 7.86 34.91
N GLN A 152 -4.98 6.78 35.59
CA GLN A 152 -5.93 6.77 36.69
C GLN A 152 -5.35 7.51 37.90
N GLU A 153 -4.08 7.32 38.23
CA GLU A 153 -3.41 8.06 39.32
C GLU A 153 -3.41 9.58 39.08
N VAL A 154 -3.14 10.03 37.85
CA VAL A 154 -3.20 11.46 37.50
C VAL A 154 -4.65 11.97 37.51
N ILE A 155 -5.62 11.18 37.04
CA ILE A 155 -7.05 11.54 37.08
C ILE A 155 -7.57 11.61 38.52
N ASP A 156 -7.19 10.66 39.37
CA ASP A 156 -7.61 10.58 40.77
C ASP A 156 -6.99 11.71 41.60
N THR A 157 -5.76 12.10 41.27
CA THR A 157 -5.04 13.18 41.97
C THR A 157 -5.51 14.58 41.53
N MET A 158 -5.90 14.77 40.27
CA MET A 158 -6.07 16.12 39.70
C MET A 158 -7.44 16.39 39.05
N GLY A 159 -8.25 15.36 38.84
CA GLY A 159 -9.55 15.44 38.16
C GLY A 159 -9.46 15.51 36.63
N VAL A 160 -10.48 15.00 35.94
CA VAL A 160 -10.53 14.83 34.48
C VAL A 160 -10.28 16.13 33.71
N GLY A 161 -10.79 17.27 34.19
CA GLY A 161 -10.62 18.56 33.52
C GLY A 161 -9.18 19.08 33.53
N VAL A 162 -8.36 18.70 34.51
CA VAL A 162 -6.95 19.09 34.61
C VAL A 162 -6.05 18.15 33.81
N TYR A 163 -6.47 16.88 33.65
CA TYR A 163 -5.73 15.88 32.88
C TYR A 163 -5.52 16.28 31.41
N GLN A 164 -6.55 16.80 30.71
CA GLN A 164 -6.37 17.30 29.34
C GLN A 164 -5.36 18.46 29.29
N SER A 165 -5.43 19.39 30.24
CA SER A 165 -4.51 20.53 30.31
C SER A 165 -3.07 20.10 30.58
N VAL A 166 -2.85 19.15 31.49
CA VAL A 166 -1.52 18.60 31.80
C VAL A 166 -0.94 17.83 30.62
N LYS A 167 -1.77 17.05 29.91
CA LYS A 167 -1.35 16.34 28.69
C LYS A 167 -0.84 17.32 27.64
N ASP A 168 -1.56 18.42 27.41
CA ASP A 168 -1.17 19.44 26.44
C ASP A 168 0.14 20.15 26.85
N ILE A 169 0.32 20.41 28.15
CA ILE A 169 1.55 21.00 28.70
C ILE A 169 2.75 20.04 28.54
N LEU A 170 2.59 18.76 28.87
CA LEU A 170 3.63 17.75 28.75
C LEU A 170 4.05 17.55 27.29
N TYR A 171 3.10 17.61 26.36
CA TYR A 171 3.38 17.55 24.92
C TYR A 171 4.28 18.69 24.44
N TYR A 172 4.20 19.85 25.09
CA TYR A 172 5.04 21.01 24.79
C TYR A 172 6.42 20.94 25.48
N ILE A 173 6.48 20.44 26.71
CA ILE A 173 7.70 20.41 27.53
C ILE A 173 8.63 19.25 27.13
N ILE A 174 8.10 18.06 26.82
CA ILE A 174 8.90 16.88 26.53
C ILE A 174 9.85 17.08 25.33
N PRO A 175 9.42 17.67 24.19
CA PRO A 175 10.34 18.02 23.10
C PRO A 175 11.42 19.02 23.53
N TYR A 176 11.03 20.05 24.28
CA TYR A 176 11.93 21.11 24.75
C TYR A 176 13.02 20.59 25.71
N LEU A 177 12.69 19.59 26.54
CA LEU A 177 13.65 18.94 27.44
C LEU A 177 14.59 17.97 26.71
N LYS A 178 14.16 17.40 25.57
CA LYS A 178 15.02 16.57 24.71
C LYS A 178 16.05 17.41 23.95
N GLU A 179 15.67 18.63 23.53
CA GLU A 179 16.60 19.55 22.86
C GLU A 179 17.68 20.12 23.80
N LYS A 180 17.38 20.26 25.11
CA LYS A 180 18.34 20.72 26.12
C LYS A 180 19.36 19.68 26.59
N LYS A 181 19.25 18.42 26.15
CA LYS A 181 20.16 17.32 26.54
C LYS A 181 21.30 17.07 25.56
N TYR A 182 21.57 18.01 24.64
CA TYR A 182 22.79 18.05 23.81
C TYR A 182 23.55 19.34 24.04
#